data_AF-A0A521UHB6-F1
#
_entry.id   AF-A0A521UHB6-F1
#
_cell.length_a   1.000
_cell.length_b   1.000
_cell.length_c   1.000
_cell.angle_alpha   90.00
_cell.angle_beta   90.00
_cell.angle_gamma   90.00
#
_symmetry.space_group_name_H-M   'P 1'
#
loop_
_entity.id
_entity.type
_entity.pdbx_description
1 polymer ?
#
loop_
_entity_poly.entity_id
_entity_poly.type
_entity_poly.pdbx_seq_one_letter_code
_entity_poly.pdbx_strand_id
1 'polypeptide(L)' 'MLRTNIELDENLVDEAMKLTHIRTKKDLVNFALRELVNKARRKRILELEGKVEWVGDLHEMRKSRV' A
#
# COMPACT_ATOMS: atom_id res chain seq x y z
N MET A 1 17.22 16.28 -2.66
CA MET A 1 17.42 14.87 -3.08
C MET A 1 18.61 14.32 -2.34
N LEU A 2 18.53 13.07 -1.86
CA LEU A 2 19.65 12.35 -1.24
C LEU A 2 20.21 11.35 -2.27
N ARG A 3 21.54 11.21 -2.34
CA ARG A 3 22.19 10.11 -3.08
C ARG A 3 22.75 9.13 -2.07
N THR A 4 22.47 7.86 -2.28
CA THR A 4 22.92 6.77 -1.40
C THR A 4 23.28 5.58 -2.28
N ASN A 5 24.35 4.88 -1.93
CA ASN A 5 24.69 3.60 -2.55
C ASN A 5 24.13 2.48 -1.67
N ILE A 6 23.32 1.60 -2.25
CA ILE A 6 22.67 0.49 -1.55
C ILE A 6 22.73 -0.75 -2.43
N GLU A 7 22.90 -1.91 -1.81
CA GLU A 7 22.79 -3.20 -2.47
C GLU A 7 21.32 -3.61 -2.56
N LEU A 8 20.91 -4.12 -3.73
CA LEU A 8 19.55 -4.55 -4.01
C LEU A 8 19.59 -5.94 -4.65
N ASP A 9 18.62 -6.79 -4.30
CA ASP A 9 18.43 -8.06 -4.99
C ASP A 9 17.94 -7.81 -6.42
N GLU A 10 18.73 -8.25 -7.40
CA GLU A 10 18.43 -8.05 -8.82
C GLU A 10 17.16 -8.78 -9.27
N ASN A 11 16.92 -10.00 -8.77
CA ASN A 11 15.75 -10.77 -9.15
C ASN A 11 14.47 -10.08 -8.67
N LEU A 12 14.49 -9.55 -7.43
CA LEU A 12 13.37 -8.81 -6.87
C LEU A 12 13.12 -7.49 -7.61
N VAL A 13 14.18 -6.78 -7.98
CA VAL A 13 14.07 -5.54 -8.75
C VAL A 13 13.46 -5.80 -10.13
N ASP A 14 13.92 -6.84 -10.83
CA ASP A 14 13.40 -7.19 -12.15
C ASP A 14 11.94 -7.61 -12.12
N GLU A 15 11.54 -8.42 -11.12
CA GLU A 15 10.15 -8.78 -10.91
C GLU A 15 9.29 -7.54 -10.61
N ALA A 16 9.74 -6.68 -9.69
CA ALA A 16 9.02 -5.49 -9.30
C ALA A 16 8.89 -4.49 -10.47
N MET A 17 9.91 -4.34 -11.31
CA MET A 17 9.85 -3.51 -12.52
C MET A 17 8.86 -4.08 -13.54
N LYS A 18 8.80 -5.40 -13.74
CA LYS A 18 7.82 -6.05 -14.63
C LYS A 18 6.38 -5.85 -14.13
N LEU A 19 6.14 -6.01 -12.84
CA LEU A 19 4.81 -5.87 -12.25
C LEU A 19 4.33 -4.41 -12.24
N THR A 20 5.22 -3.47 -11.93
CA THR A 20 4.87 -2.04 -11.78
C THR A 20 5.03 -1.23 -13.06
N HIS A 21 5.69 -1.78 -14.09
CA HIS A 21 6.05 -1.11 -15.34
C HIS A 21 6.92 0.15 -15.15
N ILE A 22 7.58 0.28 -14.00
CA ILE A 22 8.48 1.39 -13.70
C ILE A 22 9.82 1.18 -14.41
N ARG A 23 10.29 2.22 -15.10
CA ARG A 23 11.46 2.14 -15.99
C ARG A 23 12.81 2.29 -15.29
N THR A 24 12.86 2.92 -14.11
CA THR A 24 14.13 3.22 -13.44
C THR A 24 14.16 2.63 -12.03
N LYS A 25 15.33 2.09 -11.63
CA LYS A 25 15.56 1.57 -10.27
C LYS A 25 15.31 2.66 -9.21
N LYS A 26 15.68 3.91 -9.50
CA LYS A 26 15.43 5.06 -8.62
C LYS A 26 13.93 5.26 -8.39
N ASP A 27 13.14 5.29 -9.45
CA ASP A 27 11.70 5.55 -9.33
C ASP A 27 11.01 4.36 -8.67
N LEU A 28 11.48 3.14 -8.92
CA LEU A 28 10.98 1.93 -8.28
C LEU A 28 11.20 1.98 -6.76
N VAL A 29 12.41 2.33 -6.31
CA VAL A 29 12.72 2.48 -4.88
C VAL A 29 11.87 3.57 -4.24
N ASN A 30 11.72 4.72 -4.89
CA ASN A 30 10.87 5.80 -4.38
C ASN A 30 9.39 5.39 -4.31
N PHE A 31 8.90 4.65 -5.31
CA PHE A 31 7.55 4.10 -5.33
C PHE A 31 7.35 3.10 -4.17
N ALA A 32 8.28 2.16 -3.99
CA ALA A 32 8.20 1.17 -2.92
C ALA A 32 8.17 1.83 -1.53
N LEU A 33 9.01 2.86 -1.30
CA LEU A 33 9.00 3.62 -0.04
C LEU A 33 7.67 4.35 0.19
N ARG A 34 7.11 4.97 -0.85
CA ARG A 34 5.79 5.63 -0.76
C ARG A 34 4.70 4.62 -0.42
N GLU A 35 4.69 3.46 -1.09
CA GLU A 35 3.70 2.41 -0.82
C GLU A 35 3.84 1.80 0.57
N LEU A 36 5.07 1.64 1.07
CA LEU A 36 5.31 1.19 2.44
C LEU A 36 4.69 2.16 3.45
N VAL A 37 4.93 3.46 3.28
CA VAL A 37 4.36 4.51 4.13
C VAL A 37 2.84 4.55 4.00
N ASN A 38 2.29 4.48 2.79
CA ASN A 38 0.86 4.46 2.55
C ASN A 38 0.20 3.24 3.22
N LYS A 39 0.81 2.06 3.11
CA LYS A 39 0.34 0.83 3.76
C LYS A 39 0.34 0.97 5.28
N ALA A 40 1.40 1.53 5.86
CA ALA A 40 1.47 1.80 7.29
C ALA A 40 0.38 2.81 7.73
N ARG A 41 0.17 3.87 6.94
CA ARG A 41 -0.89 4.87 7.23
C ARG A 41 -2.29 4.27 7.16
N ARG A 42 -2.55 3.39 6.20
CA ARG A 42 -3.84 2.68 6.07
C ARG A 42 -4.13 1.86 7.32
N LYS A 43 -3.13 1.21 7.93
CA LYS A 43 -3.31 0.47 9.18
C LYS A 43 -3.80 1.34 10.34
N ARG A 44 -3.53 2.65 10.34
CA ARG A 44 -4.06 3.56 11.37
C ARG A 44 -5.59 3.64 11.38
N ILE A 45 -6.27 3.23 10.32
CA ILE A 45 -7.74 3.12 10.35
C ILE A 45 -8.21 2.16 11.44
N LEU A 46 -7.41 1.14 11.78
CA LEU A 46 -7.70 0.21 12.86
C LEU A 46 -7.69 0.90 14.23
N GLU A 47 -7.01 2.04 14.38
CA GLU A 47 -7.04 2.82 15.61
C GLU A 47 -8.40 3.46 15.88
N LEU A 48 -9.30 3.50 14.90
CA LEU A 48 -10.68 3.99 15.04
C LEU A 48 -11.62 2.90 15.58
N GLU A 49 -11.18 1.65 15.70
CA GLU A 49 -11.97 0.56 16.26
C GLU A 49 -12.48 0.93 17.66
N GLY A 50 -13.80 0.85 17.86
CA GLY A 50 -14.46 1.21 19.11
C GLY A 50 -14.48 2.71 19.44
N LYS A 51 -13.87 3.57 18.62
CA LYS A 51 -13.87 5.04 18.81
C LYS A 51 -14.88 5.78 17.95
N VAL A 52 -15.39 5.12 16.90
CA VAL A 52 -16.39 5.69 16.00
C VAL A 52 -17.69 4.93 16.13
N GLU A 53 -18.79 5.68 16.18
CA GLU A 53 -20.13 5.11 16.12
C GLU A 53 -20.46 4.76 14.66
N TRP A 54 -20.82 3.50 14.43
CA TRP A 54 -21.27 3.05 13.12
C TRP A 54 -22.79 3.15 13.04
N VAL A 55 -23.29 3.94 12.09
CA VAL A 55 -24.73 4.14 11.86
C VAL A 55 -25.12 3.44 10.55
N GLY A 56 -25.89 2.36 10.65
CA GLY A 56 -26.41 1.61 9.52
C GLY A 56 -27.14 0.33 9.96
N ASP A 57 -27.79 -0.36 9.02
CA ASP A 57 -28.36 -1.69 9.25
C ASP A 57 -27.65 -2.71 8.33
N LEU A 58 -26.89 -3.62 8.94
CA LEU A 58 -26.13 -4.64 8.21
C LEU A 58 -27.05 -5.65 7.50
N HIS A 59 -28.23 -5.89 8.05
CA HIS A 59 -29.20 -6.82 7.47
C HIS A 59 -29.75 -6.25 6.16
N GLU A 60 -30.17 -4.98 6.16
CA GLU A 60 -30.65 -4.28 4.95
C GLU A 60 -29.56 -4.23 3.86
N MET A 61 -28.32 -3.86 4.22
CA MET A 61 -27.22 -3.74 3.26
C MET A 61 -26.84 -5.06 2.57
N ARG A 62 -27.15 -6.21 3.19
CA ARG A 62 -26.82 -7.53 2.66
C ARG A 62 -27.91 -8.13 1.78
N LYS A 63 -29.12 -7.55 1.77
CA LYS A 63 -30.25 -8.04 0.94
C LYS A 63 -29.98 -7.97 -0.57
N SER A 64 -29.07 -7.13 -1.03
CA SER A 64 -28.69 -7.01 -2.44
C SER A 64 -27.66 -8.05 -2.91
N ARG A 65 -27.18 -8.92 -2.02
CA ARG A 65 -26.26 -10.02 -2.39
C ARG A 65 -27.08 -11.20 -2.89
N VAL A 66 -27.29 -11.22 -4.21
CA VAL A 66 -27.76 -12.39 -4.98
C VAL A 66 -26.56 -13.11 -5.58
#